data_AF-A0A966W5B4-F1
#
_entry.id   AF-A0A966W5B4-F1
#
_cell.length_a   1.000
_cell.length_b   1.000
_cell.length_c   1.000
_cell.angle_alpha   90.00
_cell.angle_beta   90.00
_cell.angle_gamma   90.00
#
_symmetry.space_group_name_H-M   'P 1'
#
loop_
_entity.id
_entity.type
_entity.pdbx_description
1 polymer ?
#
loop_
_entity_poly.entity_id
_entity_poly.type
_entity_poly.pdbx_seq_one_letter_code
_entity_poly.pdbx_strand_id
1 'polypeptide(L)'
;MKTHNKNTDHCGTPDAAILMSVEIKERSLKFTCPEDFPYPTVFVDDLRGLGREFIHPFAYVFLSSVTGKWVWITTLDRDDTWLEQVVQDSTRGHAMGMLVAPKEHLRPANELERYLYPQEFLEFVDGDTGLFLRGGGEVEERERCVAKTHPDAGERSGKASP
;
A
#
# COMPACT_ATOMS: atom_id res chain seq x y z
N MET A 1 -9.31 -22.79 32.82
CA MET A 1 -9.18 -22.87 31.36
C MET A 1 -10.54 -23.32 30.84
N LYS A 2 -11.33 -22.42 30.23
CA LYS A 2 -12.66 -22.80 29.70
C LYS A 2 -12.45 -23.49 28.36
N THR A 3 -12.99 -24.70 28.23
CA THR A 3 -12.99 -25.52 27.01
C THR A 3 -13.91 -24.88 25.97
N HIS A 4 -13.34 -24.51 24.83
CA HIS A 4 -14.03 -23.92 23.68
C HIS A 4 -15.14 -24.85 23.16
N ASN A 5 -16.34 -24.31 22.96
CA ASN A 5 -17.53 -25.03 22.49
C ASN A 5 -17.97 -24.52 21.11
N LYS A 6 -17.80 -25.34 20.08
CA LYS A 6 -18.10 -25.01 18.66
C LYS A 6 -19.55 -24.58 18.39
N ASN A 7 -20.51 -24.92 19.24
CA ASN A 7 -21.92 -24.57 19.04
C ASN A 7 -22.32 -23.23 19.65
N THR A 8 -21.54 -22.73 20.62
CA THR A 8 -21.88 -21.51 21.39
C THR A 8 -20.83 -20.43 21.26
N ASP A 9 -19.59 -20.81 20.98
CA ASP A 9 -18.45 -19.91 20.83
C ASP A 9 -18.14 -19.67 19.34
N HIS A 10 -19.04 -20.06 18.44
CA HIS A 10 -18.98 -19.61 17.06
C HIS A 10 -19.43 -18.15 17.00
N CYS A 11 -18.60 -17.28 16.44
CA CYS A 11 -19.10 -16.03 15.87
C CYS A 11 -19.69 -16.43 14.53
N GLY A 12 -21.01 -16.63 14.47
CA GLY A 12 -21.69 -17.26 13.34
C GLY A 12 -21.61 -16.48 12.03
N THR A 13 -21.11 -15.25 12.06
CA THR A 13 -20.85 -14.39 10.91
C THR A 13 -19.83 -13.35 11.36
N PRO A 14 -18.83 -12.95 10.55
CA PRO A 14 -18.47 -11.54 10.58
C PRO A 14 -19.73 -10.77 10.18
N ASP A 15 -20.32 -9.98 11.09
CA ASP A 15 -21.55 -9.21 10.82
C ASP A 15 -21.41 -8.31 9.57
N ALA A 16 -20.17 -7.99 9.19
CA ALA A 16 -19.79 -7.39 7.92
C ALA A 16 -18.36 -7.77 7.53
N ALA A 17 -18.12 -8.01 6.24
CA ALA A 17 -16.80 -8.01 5.63
C ALA A 17 -16.64 -6.75 4.78
N ILE A 18 -15.51 -6.04 4.94
CA ILE A 18 -15.18 -4.86 4.13
C ILE A 18 -14.01 -5.21 3.22
N LEU A 19 -14.17 -4.93 1.93
CA LEU A 19 -13.06 -4.87 0.99
C LEU A 19 -12.41 -3.48 1.10
N MET A 20 -11.13 -3.44 1.41
CA MET A 20 -10.34 -2.20 1.45
C MET A 20 -9.21 -2.30 0.43
N SER A 21 -8.95 -1.22 -0.30
CA SER A 21 -7.74 -1.10 -1.11
C SER A 21 -6.59 -0.56 -0.25
N VAL A 22 -5.41 -1.12 -0.45
CA VAL A 22 -4.16 -0.63 0.12
C VAL A 22 -3.21 -0.37 -1.04
N GLU A 23 -2.61 0.80 -1.08
CA GLU A 23 -1.57 1.09 -2.07
C GLU A 23 -0.18 0.90 -1.45
N ILE A 24 0.67 0.13 -2.11
CA ILE A 24 2.06 -0.09 -1.68
C ILE A 24 2.98 0.79 -2.52
N LYS A 25 3.70 1.67 -1.85
CA LYS A 25 4.68 2.57 -2.42
C LYS A 25 6.07 2.12 -1.98
N GLU A 26 6.72 1.35 -2.85
CA GLU A 26 8.13 0.98 -2.66
C GLU A 26 9.05 2.20 -2.86
N ARG A 27 10.03 2.37 -1.97
CA ARG A 27 10.94 3.51 -1.95
C ARG A 27 12.36 3.06 -1.63
N SER A 28 13.34 3.62 -2.35
CA SER A 28 14.78 3.49 -2.06
C SER A 28 15.22 4.35 -0.87
N LEU A 29 14.48 4.25 0.24
CA LEU A 29 14.76 4.94 1.50
C LEU A 29 15.15 3.92 2.55
N LYS A 30 16.00 4.30 3.50
CA LYS A 30 16.41 3.44 4.60
C LYS A 30 15.68 3.87 5.88
N PHE A 31 14.73 3.04 6.32
CA PHE A 31 14.02 3.19 7.60
C PHE A 31 13.59 1.81 8.11
N THR A 32 13.25 1.71 9.38
CA THR A 32 12.78 0.49 10.04
C THR A 32 11.49 0.69 10.83
N CYS A 33 11.17 1.93 11.20
CA CYS A 33 9.97 2.32 11.93
C CYS A 33 9.58 3.78 11.59
N PRO A 34 8.43 4.30 12.07
CA PRO A 34 8.07 5.70 11.84
C PRO A 34 9.11 6.71 12.33
N GLU A 35 9.76 6.43 13.47
CA GLU A 35 10.66 7.35 14.15
C GLU A 35 11.95 7.63 13.35
N ASP A 36 12.47 6.60 12.67
CA ASP A 36 13.69 6.69 11.85
C ASP A 36 13.44 7.01 10.38
N PHE A 37 12.20 7.34 10.01
CA PHE A 37 11.85 7.78 8.66
C PHE A 37 12.66 9.06 8.29
N PRO A 38 13.31 9.10 7.11
CA PRO A 38 14.40 10.05 6.85
C PRO A 38 13.93 11.48 6.54
N TYR A 39 12.64 11.69 6.32
CA TYR A 39 12.07 13.00 5.96
C TYR A 39 11.01 13.43 6.96
N PRO A 40 10.83 14.74 7.19
CA PRO A 40 9.77 15.26 8.07
C PRO A 40 8.37 15.04 7.48
N THR A 41 8.26 14.74 6.19
CA THR A 41 6.98 14.56 5.49
C THR A 41 7.01 13.37 4.55
N VAL A 42 5.84 12.83 4.22
CA VAL A 42 5.65 11.69 3.32
C VAL A 42 4.75 12.09 2.15
N PHE A 43 5.06 11.62 0.95
CA PHE A 43 4.22 11.83 -0.22
C PHE A 43 3.14 10.74 -0.27
N VAL A 44 1.91 11.12 0.06
CA VAL A 44 0.77 10.20 0.19
C VAL A 44 0.18 9.87 -1.18
N ASP A 45 -0.11 10.85 -2.02
CA ASP A 45 -0.66 10.58 -3.35
C ASP A 45 -0.54 11.76 -4.31
N ASP A 46 -0.71 11.53 -5.62
CA ASP A 46 -0.89 12.58 -6.63
C ASP A 46 -2.33 13.10 -6.58
N LEU A 47 -2.50 14.42 -6.50
CA LEU A 47 -3.80 15.09 -6.48
C LEU A 47 -4.64 14.78 -7.74
N ARG A 48 -3.98 14.48 -8.86
CA ARG A 48 -4.65 14.05 -10.10
C ARG A 48 -5.25 12.64 -9.98
N GLY A 49 -4.63 11.76 -9.20
CA GLY A 49 -5.10 10.41 -8.92
C GLY A 49 -6.27 10.42 -7.94
N LEU A 50 -6.09 11.12 -6.82
CA LEU A 50 -7.12 11.32 -5.78
C LEU A 50 -8.48 11.78 -6.33
N GLY A 51 -8.49 12.67 -7.33
CA GLY A 51 -9.74 13.18 -7.91
C GLY A 51 -10.41 12.26 -8.94
N ARG A 52 -9.77 11.16 -9.36
CA ARG A 52 -10.21 10.32 -10.49
C ARG A 52 -10.49 8.87 -10.11
N GLU A 53 -10.04 8.43 -8.94
CA GLU A 53 -10.23 7.07 -8.48
C GLU A 53 -11.65 6.84 -7.95
N PHE A 54 -12.26 5.74 -8.38
CA PHE A 54 -13.56 5.30 -7.86
C PHE A 54 -13.45 4.66 -6.47
N ILE A 55 -12.27 4.11 -6.15
CA ILE A 55 -11.97 3.49 -4.85
C ILE A 55 -10.67 4.10 -4.34
N HIS A 56 -10.77 4.92 -3.30
CA HIS A 56 -9.61 5.49 -2.62
C HIS A 56 -8.93 4.44 -1.73
N PRO A 57 -7.59 4.35 -1.74
CA PRO A 57 -6.85 3.55 -0.79
C PRO A 57 -7.23 3.91 0.65
N PHE A 58 -7.63 2.90 1.42
CA PHE A 58 -7.81 3.01 2.87
C PHE A 58 -6.48 3.32 3.55
N ALA A 59 -5.41 2.68 3.07
CA ALA A 59 -4.06 2.85 3.59
C ALA A 59 -3.04 2.96 2.45
N TYR A 60 -2.01 3.74 2.72
CA TYR A 60 -0.81 3.82 1.91
C TYR A 60 0.35 3.23 2.71
N VAL A 61 0.96 2.17 2.18
CA VAL A 61 2.09 1.47 2.77
C VAL A 61 3.37 1.95 2.10
N PHE A 62 4.32 2.44 2.88
CA PHE A 62 5.66 2.79 2.41
C PHE A 62 6.60 1.65 2.73
N LEU A 63 7.07 0.96 1.70
CA LEU A 63 8.03 -0.14 1.81
C LEU A 63 9.44 0.37 1.51
N SER A 64 10.38 0.19 2.44
CA SER A 64 11.79 0.44 2.21
C SER A 64 12.41 -0.73 1.46
N SER A 65 12.88 -0.48 0.23
CA SER A 65 13.59 -1.49 -0.57
C SER A 65 14.99 -1.79 -0.03
N VAL A 66 15.50 -0.95 0.89
CA VAL A 66 16.82 -1.10 1.51
C VAL A 66 16.78 -2.07 2.71
N THR A 67 15.72 -1.99 3.53
CA THR A 67 15.59 -2.75 4.79
C THR A 67 14.51 -3.83 4.74
N GLY A 68 13.62 -3.79 3.74
CA GLY A 68 12.41 -4.62 3.67
C GLY A 68 11.36 -4.29 4.74
N LYS A 69 11.58 -3.24 5.54
CA LYS A 69 10.61 -2.78 6.55
C LYS A 69 9.64 -1.79 5.93
N TRP A 70 8.45 -1.72 6.49
CA TRP A 70 7.41 -0.82 6.03
C TRP A 70 6.72 -0.11 7.18
N VAL A 71 6.16 1.04 6.85
CA VAL A 71 5.31 1.89 7.68
C VAL A 71 4.09 2.25 6.87
N TRP A 72 3.02 2.72 7.50
CA TRP A 72 1.79 3.01 6.78
C TRP A 72 1.09 4.24 7.32
N ILE A 73 0.17 4.78 6.53
CA ILE A 73 -0.70 5.89 6.89
C ILE A 73 -2.10 5.63 6.35
N THR A 74 -3.13 6.16 6.99
CA THR A 74 -4.51 6.13 6.49
C THR A 74 -5.02 7.55 6.26
N THR A 75 -5.79 7.73 5.19
CA THR A 75 -6.45 9.00 4.87
C THR A 75 -7.57 9.35 5.85
N LEU A 76 -8.01 8.39 6.67
CA LEU A 76 -8.97 8.63 7.74
C LEU A 76 -8.41 9.55 8.84
N ASP A 77 -7.08 9.63 8.98
CA ASP A 77 -6.41 10.52 9.95
C ASP A 77 -6.15 11.92 9.40
N ARG A 78 -6.58 12.22 8.16
CA ARG A 78 -6.29 13.50 7.52
C ARG A 78 -6.85 14.65 8.37
N ASP A 79 -5.95 15.56 8.73
CA ASP A 79 -6.25 16.79 9.45
C ASP A 79 -5.76 18.02 8.66
N ASP A 80 -5.74 19.18 9.31
CA ASP A 80 -5.29 20.46 8.75
C ASP A 80 -3.76 20.57 8.57
N THR A 81 -2.99 19.60 9.08
CA THR A 81 -1.53 19.56 8.92
C THR A 81 -1.09 18.93 7.59
N TRP A 82 -2.02 18.26 6.89
CA TRP A 82 -1.76 17.68 5.57
C TRP A 82 -1.81 18.78 4.50
N LEU A 83 -0.80 18.78 3.63
CA LEU A 83 -0.61 19.83 2.64
C LEU A 83 -0.74 19.30 1.22
N GLU A 84 -1.38 20.11 0.39
CA GLU A 84 -1.36 19.96 -1.07
C GLU A 84 -0.23 20.83 -1.61
N GLN A 85 0.81 20.22 -2.16
CA GLN A 85 1.99 20.93 -2.63
C GLN A 85 2.41 20.49 -4.03
N VAL A 86 2.99 21.40 -4.79
CA VAL A 86 3.57 21.09 -6.10
C VAL A 86 5.00 20.60 -5.89
N VAL A 87 5.25 19.33 -6.19
CA VAL A 87 6.58 18.72 -6.16
C VAL A 87 7.14 18.66 -7.57
N GLN A 88 8.38 19.09 -7.73
CA GLN A 88 9.08 19.02 -9.00
C GLN A 88 9.87 17.70 -9.08
N ASP A 89 9.50 16.84 -10.02
CA ASP A 89 10.27 15.65 -10.34
C ASP A 89 11.41 16.05 -11.28
N SER A 90 12.62 16.18 -10.72
CA SER A 90 13.83 16.52 -11.48
C SER A 90 14.23 15.46 -12.50
N THR A 91 13.80 14.22 -12.31
CA THR A 91 14.13 13.08 -13.18
C THR A 91 13.24 13.06 -14.42
N ARG A 92 11.96 13.42 -14.25
CA ARG A 92 10.95 13.42 -15.32
C ARG A 92 10.67 14.80 -15.92
N GLY A 93 11.19 15.87 -15.33
CA GLY A 93 11.01 17.24 -15.82
C GLY A 93 9.57 17.74 -15.68
N HIS A 94 8.81 17.19 -14.74
CA HIS A 94 7.39 17.52 -14.55
C HIS A 94 7.10 17.94 -13.11
N ALA A 95 6.20 18.90 -12.97
CA ALA A 95 5.63 19.28 -11.68
C ALA A 95 4.34 18.50 -11.44
N MET A 96 4.16 17.98 -10.24
CA MET A 96 2.99 17.21 -9.83
C MET A 96 2.44 17.76 -8.52
N GLY A 97 1.12 17.94 -8.46
CA GLY A 97 0.44 18.21 -7.20
C GLY A 97 0.44 16.94 -6.36
N MET A 98 0.95 17.02 -5.14
CA MET A 98 1.05 15.90 -4.21
C MET A 98 0.31 16.24 -2.94
N LEU A 99 -0.46 15.28 -2.43
CA LEU A 99 -0.91 15.26 -1.05
C LEU A 99 0.24 14.77 -0.17
N VAL A 100 0.55 15.54 0.87
CA VAL A 100 1.71 15.33 1.73
C VAL A 100 1.27 15.38 3.19
N ALA A 101 1.71 14.39 3.95
CA ALA A 101 1.42 14.30 5.39
C ALA A 101 2.71 14.43 6.21
N PRO A 102 2.64 15.01 7.42
CA PRO A 102 3.76 14.93 8.37
C PRO A 102 4.10 13.48 8.70
N LYS A 103 5.39 13.20 8.95
CA LYS A 103 5.83 11.84 9.28
C LYS A 103 5.23 11.31 10.59
N GLU A 104 4.75 12.21 11.45
CA GLU A 104 4.10 11.90 12.72
C GLU A 104 2.79 11.11 12.54
N HIS A 105 2.21 11.13 11.34
CA HIS A 105 1.07 10.30 10.97
C HIS A 105 1.46 8.89 10.52
N LEU A 106 2.75 8.59 10.37
CA LEU A 106 3.21 7.24 10.05
C LEU A 106 2.99 6.32 11.26
N ARG A 107 2.42 5.15 10.96
CA ARG A 107 2.11 4.10 11.92
C ARG A 107 3.04 2.90 11.69
N PRO A 108 3.37 2.16 12.77
CA PRO A 108 4.20 0.96 12.65
C PRO A 108 3.43 -0.17 11.94
N ALA A 109 4.16 -0.99 11.18
CA ALA A 109 3.60 -2.10 10.40
C ALA A 109 2.70 -3.04 11.22
N ASN A 110 3.11 -3.33 12.46
CA ASN A 110 2.41 -4.26 13.35
C ASN A 110 0.99 -3.83 13.72
N GLU A 111 0.60 -2.57 13.52
CA GLU A 111 -0.79 -2.14 13.65
C GLU A 111 -1.66 -2.65 12.51
N LEU A 112 -1.19 -2.54 11.26
CA LEU A 112 -1.94 -2.99 10.09
C LEU A 112 -1.88 -4.51 9.93
N GLU A 113 -0.75 -5.14 10.29
CA GLU A 113 -0.59 -6.61 10.26
C GLU A 113 -1.63 -7.35 11.10
N ARG A 114 -2.14 -6.73 12.18
CA ARG A 114 -3.19 -7.32 13.04
C ARG A 114 -4.54 -7.48 12.33
N TYR A 115 -4.76 -6.72 11.27
CA TYR A 115 -5.97 -6.77 10.46
C TYR A 115 -5.78 -7.62 9.20
N LEU A 116 -4.59 -8.18 8.99
CA LEU A 116 -4.34 -9.13 7.90
C LEU A 116 -4.90 -10.48 8.30
N TYR A 117 -5.97 -10.88 7.62
CA TYR A 117 -6.53 -12.21 7.75
C TYR A 117 -5.97 -13.10 6.63
N PRO A 118 -5.46 -14.30 6.96
CA PRO A 118 -5.14 -15.31 5.97
C PRO A 118 -6.33 -15.54 5.05
N GLN A 119 -6.07 -15.62 3.74
CA GLN A 119 -7.11 -15.75 2.75
C GLN A 119 -7.90 -17.06 2.92
N GLU A 120 -7.28 -18.08 3.51
CA GLU A 120 -7.93 -19.35 3.85
C GLU A 120 -9.18 -19.12 4.70
N PHE A 121 -9.23 -18.04 5.50
CA PHE A 121 -10.40 -17.70 6.31
C PHE A 121 -11.55 -17.08 5.52
N LEU A 122 -11.38 -16.77 4.23
CA LEU A 122 -12.50 -16.38 3.37
C LEU A 122 -13.53 -17.49 3.19
N GLU A 123 -13.15 -18.77 3.40
CA GLU A 123 -14.09 -19.89 3.37
C GLU A 123 -15.18 -19.79 4.45
N PHE A 124 -14.96 -18.97 5.48
CA PHE A 124 -15.90 -18.71 6.57
C PHE A 124 -16.74 -17.45 6.34
N VAL A 125 -16.60 -16.78 5.21
CA VAL A 125 -17.42 -15.61 4.85
C VAL A 125 -18.60 -16.08 4.00
N ASP A 126 -19.81 -15.88 4.51
CA ASP A 126 -21.03 -16.12 3.75
C ASP A 126 -21.17 -15.06 2.63
N GLY A 127 -21.10 -15.48 1.37
CA GLY A 127 -21.30 -14.60 0.21
C GLY A 127 -20.31 -14.83 -0.94
N ASP A 128 -20.37 -13.98 -1.96
CA ASP A 128 -19.41 -14.01 -3.07
C ASP A 128 -18.08 -13.36 -2.65
N THR A 129 -17.05 -14.19 -2.47
CA THR A 129 -15.69 -13.74 -2.16
C THR A 129 -14.80 -13.66 -3.41
N GLY A 130 -15.35 -13.78 -4.62
CA GLY A 130 -14.60 -13.79 -5.89
C GLY A 130 -13.82 -12.52 -6.19
N LEU A 131 -14.15 -11.41 -5.52
CA LEU A 131 -13.41 -10.14 -5.59
C LEU A 131 -12.12 -10.13 -4.76
N PHE A 132 -11.97 -11.04 -3.79
CA PHE A 132 -10.75 -11.18 -3.00
C PHE A 132 -9.73 -12.02 -3.78
N LEU A 133 -8.99 -11.38 -4.67
CA LEU A 133 -7.95 -12.02 -5.48
C LEU A 133 -6.70 -12.29 -4.62
N ARG A 134 -6.03 -13.44 -4.85
CA ARG A 134 -4.61 -13.56 -4.47
C ARG A 134 -3.85 -12.52 -5.27
N GLY A 135 -2.99 -11.72 -4.62
CA GLY A 135 -1.90 -11.06 -5.33
C GLY A 135 -1.22 -12.11 -6.23
N GLY A 136 -1.22 -11.86 -7.55
CA GLY A 136 -1.03 -12.88 -8.58
C GLY A 136 -1.96 -12.83 -9.79
N GLY A 137 -2.84 -11.82 -9.93
CA GLY A 137 -3.73 -11.67 -11.09
C GLY A 137 -3.02 -11.34 -12.40
N GLU A 138 -3.77 -11.22 -13.51
CA GLU A 138 -3.30 -10.96 -14.90
C GLU A 138 -2.22 -9.88 -15.03
N VAL A 139 -2.14 -8.93 -14.10
CA VAL A 139 -1.09 -7.89 -14.03
C VAL A 139 0.29 -8.49 -13.74
N GLU A 140 0.41 -9.43 -12.80
CA GLU A 140 1.66 -10.16 -12.54
C GLU A 140 2.02 -11.12 -13.68
N GLU A 141 1.05 -11.70 -14.37
CA GLU A 141 1.32 -12.49 -15.58
C GLU A 141 1.80 -11.59 -16.72
N ARG A 142 1.22 -10.39 -16.88
CA ARG A 142 1.64 -9.43 -17.90
C ARG A 142 3.03 -8.87 -17.61
N GLU A 143 3.34 -8.54 -16.36
CA GLU A 143 4.67 -8.09 -15.95
C GLU A 143 5.72 -9.21 -16.06
N ARG A 144 5.38 -10.45 -15.67
CA ARG A 144 6.23 -11.63 -15.93
C ARG A 144 6.39 -11.95 -17.42
N CYS A 145 5.37 -11.69 -18.23
CA CYS A 145 5.42 -11.89 -19.68
C CYS A 145 6.30 -10.84 -20.36
N VAL A 146 6.22 -9.57 -19.94
CA VAL A 146 7.11 -8.50 -20.39
C VAL A 146 8.56 -8.80 -19.99
N ALA A 147 8.82 -9.24 -18.76
CA ALA A 147 10.17 -9.64 -18.33
C ALA A 147 10.73 -10.85 -19.10
N LYS A 148 9.87 -11.78 -19.53
CA LYS A 148 10.27 -12.96 -20.33
C LYS A 148 10.45 -12.67 -21.82
N THR A 149 9.70 -11.73 -22.37
CA THR A 149 9.71 -11.40 -23.82
C THR A 149 10.63 -10.23 -24.16
N HIS A 150 10.96 -9.39 -23.18
CA HIS A 150 11.87 -8.25 -23.31
C HIS A 150 12.79 -8.14 -22.08
N PRO A 151 13.76 -9.07 -21.90
CA PRO A 151 14.69 -9.04 -20.77
C PRO A 151 15.53 -7.75 -20.70
N ASP A 152 15.72 -7.08 -21.84
CA ASP A 152 16.51 -5.85 -21.95
C ASP A 152 15.73 -4.56 -21.58
N ALA A 153 14.45 -4.66 -21.21
CA ALA A 153 13.71 -3.49 -20.72
C ALA A 153 14.16 -3.04 -19.31
N GLY A 154 14.88 -3.91 -18.59
CA GLY A 154 15.43 -3.62 -17.26
C GLY A 154 16.81 -2.94 -17.26
N GLU A 155 17.53 -2.90 -18.39
CA GLU A 155 18.87 -2.32 -18.49
C GLU A 155 18.87 -1.07 -19.39
N ARG A 156 18.34 0.05 -18.88
CA ARG A 156 18.73 1.38 -19.36
C ARG A 156 19.07 2.30 -18.21
N SER A 157 20.15 1.98 -17.51
CA SER A 157 20.99 2.98 -16.86
C SER A 157 22.24 3.23 -17.71
N GLY A 158 22.31 4.41 -18.34
CA GLY A 158 23.55 5.14 -18.60
C GLY A 158 24.49 4.63 -19.70
N LYS A 159 24.48 5.31 -20.85
CA LYS A 159 25.70 5.87 -21.45
C LYS A 159 25.36 6.99 -22.44
N ALA A 160 26.23 7.98 -22.41
CA ALA A 160 26.12 9.31 -23.01
C ALA A 160 25.84 9.29 -24.52
N SER A 161 25.11 10.32 -24.97
CA SER A 161 25.12 10.76 -26.36
C SER A 161 26.53 11.20 -26.77
N PRO A 162 26.88 11.08 -28.07
CA PRO A 162 28.17 11.50 -28.61
C PRO A 162 28.42 13.01 -28.47
#